data_AF-I0EPA5-F1
#
_entry.id   AF-I0EPA5-F1
#
_cell.length_a   1.000
_cell.length_b   1.000
_cell.length_c   1.000
_cell.angle_alpha   90.00
_cell.angle_beta   90.00
_cell.angle_gamma   90.00
#
_symmetry.space_group_name_H-M   'P 1'
#
loop_
_entity.id
_entity.type
_entity.pdbx_description
1 polymer ?
#
loop_
_entity_poly.entity_id
_entity_poly.type
_entity_poly.pdbx_seq_one_letter_code
_entity_poly.pdbx_strand_id
1 'polypeptide(L)'
;MFFILTAGDSFILGYVNDTKGIKKVTPNNEVIIFDDFTTSCHLVNFDFKIQSSAMKILTPRYNDNIIVLLYILKGLNFKPFSHKRHYITDFQNFDILLPPLKRATKNRQLF
;
A
#
# COMPACT_ATOMS: atom_id res chain seq x y z
N MET A 1 3.53 14.65 -17.51
CA MET A 1 3.70 15.02 -16.10
C MET A 1 3.21 13.86 -15.24
N PHE A 2 4.01 13.37 -14.31
CA PHE A 2 3.75 12.23 -13.42
C PHE A 2 3.99 12.64 -11.98
N PHE A 3 3.24 12.07 -11.05
CA PHE A 3 3.39 12.36 -9.61
C PHE A 3 4.62 11.66 -9.04
N ILE A 4 5.34 12.35 -8.16
CA ILE A 4 6.40 11.76 -7.33
C ILE A 4 5.86 11.55 -5.92
N LEU A 5 5.95 10.31 -5.43
CA LEU A 5 5.50 9.92 -4.10
C LEU A 5 6.69 9.77 -3.15
N THR A 6 6.50 10.18 -1.90
CA THR A 6 7.49 10.05 -0.82
C THR A 6 6.86 9.61 0.50
N ALA A 7 7.67 9.06 1.39
CA ALA A 7 7.28 8.73 2.76
C ALA A 7 7.33 9.96 3.68
N GLY A 8 6.65 9.88 4.82
CA GLY A 8 6.56 10.94 5.83
C GLY A 8 5.24 11.71 5.77
N ASP A 9 5.24 12.93 6.30
CA ASP A 9 4.02 13.74 6.49
C ASP A 9 3.37 14.21 5.16
N SER A 10 4.12 14.19 4.06
CA SER A 10 3.63 14.57 2.73
C SER A 10 3.68 13.40 1.76
N PHE A 11 2.52 13.03 1.22
CA PHE A 11 2.39 11.89 0.29
C PHE A 11 2.95 12.20 -1.11
N ILE A 12 2.71 13.41 -1.62
CA ILE A 12 3.17 13.88 -2.93
C ILE A 12 4.35 14.83 -2.71
N LEU A 13 5.51 14.48 -3.26
CA LEU A 13 6.72 15.31 -3.24
C LEU A 13 6.71 16.37 -4.34
N GLY A 14 6.10 16.06 -5.48
CA GLY A 14 6.08 16.94 -6.65
C GLY A 14 5.75 16.19 -7.94
N TYR A 15 6.25 16.72 -9.06
CA TYR A 15 5.97 16.20 -10.39
C TYR A 15 7.22 16.06 -11.25
N VAL A 16 7.19 15.14 -12.21
CA VAL A 16 8.26 14.94 -13.19
C VAL A 16 7.69 14.78 -14.60
N ASN A 17 8.44 15.20 -15.62
CA ASN A 17 8.05 15.02 -17.03
C ASN A 17 8.77 13.85 -17.71
N ASP A 18 9.85 13.34 -17.11
CA ASP A 18 10.54 12.13 -17.56
C ASP A 18 9.69 10.87 -17.34
N THR A 19 9.77 9.95 -18.29
CA THR A 19 9.11 8.63 -18.27
C THR A 19 9.94 7.55 -17.59
N LYS A 20 11.21 7.81 -17.25
CA LYS A 20 12.09 6.82 -16.63
C LYS A 20 11.67 6.49 -15.21
N GLY A 21 11.39 5.20 -14.96
CA GLY A 21 11.03 4.67 -13.65
C GLY A 21 9.60 5.00 -13.22
N ILE A 22 8.74 5.43 -14.14
CA ILE A 22 7.31 5.61 -13.88
C ILE A 22 6.64 4.25 -13.77
N LYS A 23 5.85 4.06 -12.71
CA LYS A 23 4.92 2.96 -12.53
C LYS A 23 3.61 3.32 -13.19
N LYS A 24 3.20 2.48 -14.15
CA LYS A 24 1.95 2.65 -14.88
C LYS A 24 0.79 2.03 -14.11
N VAL A 25 -0.29 2.80 -13.96
CA VAL A 25 -1.49 2.37 -13.26
C VAL A 25 -2.69 2.49 -14.19
N THR A 26 -3.54 1.48 -14.12
CA THR A 26 -4.77 1.29 -14.86
C THR A 26 -5.85 0.85 -13.86
N PRO A 27 -7.13 0.91 -14.23
CA PRO A 27 -8.21 0.42 -13.36
C PRO A 27 -8.05 -1.05 -12.91
N ASN A 28 -7.27 -1.87 -13.63
CA ASN A 28 -7.08 -3.28 -13.32
C ASN A 28 -5.82 -3.56 -12.47
N ASN A 29 -4.99 -2.55 -12.19
CA ASN A 29 -3.75 -2.70 -11.41
C ASN A 29 -3.50 -1.50 -10.50
N GLU A 30 -4.56 -0.94 -9.93
CA GLU A 30 -4.46 -0.01 -8.81
C GLU A 30 -3.63 -0.64 -7.69
N VAL A 31 -2.92 0.20 -6.94
CA VAL A 31 -2.02 -0.25 -5.87
C VAL A 31 -2.27 0.53 -4.60
N ILE A 32 -1.95 -0.08 -3.46
CA ILE A 32 -1.87 0.65 -2.20
C ILE A 32 -0.42 1.04 -1.97
N ILE A 33 -0.19 2.30 -1.70
CA ILE A 33 1.09 2.79 -1.23
C ILE A 33 1.05 2.85 0.29
N PHE A 34 1.95 2.08 0.91
CA PHE A 34 2.12 1.98 2.34
C PHE A 34 3.44 2.65 2.76
N ASP A 35 3.35 3.57 3.71
CA ASP A 35 4.52 4.19 4.32
C ASP A 35 4.99 3.37 5.52
N ASP A 36 6.21 2.85 5.45
CA ASP A 36 6.82 1.99 6.46
C ASP A 36 7.11 2.70 7.79
N PHE A 37 7.15 4.05 7.81
CA PHE A 37 7.35 4.85 9.02
C PHE A 37 6.04 5.32 9.66
N THR A 38 5.12 5.83 8.85
CA THR A 38 3.86 6.41 9.35
C THR A 38 2.70 5.41 9.35
N THR A 39 2.86 4.26 8.70
CA THR A 39 1.82 3.26 8.41
C THR A 39 0.63 3.82 7.62
N SER A 40 0.79 5.01 7.03
CA SER A 40 -0.23 5.62 6.19
C SER A 40 -0.43 4.80 4.91
N CYS A 41 -1.69 4.69 4.48
CA CYS A 41 -2.11 3.85 3.36
C CYS A 41 -2.93 4.69 2.37
N HIS A 42 -2.48 4.72 1.12
CA HIS A 42 -3.13 5.48 0.05
C HIS A 42 -3.40 4.58 -1.16
N LEU A 43 -4.63 4.59 -1.68
CA LEU A 43 -4.91 3.99 -2.97
C LEU A 43 -4.36 4.90 -4.07
N VAL A 44 -3.62 4.33 -5.00
CA VAL A 44 -3.07 5.05 -6.16
C VAL A 44 -3.65 4.44 -7.42
N ASN A 45 -4.35 5.29 -8.17
CA ASN A 45 -5.02 4.97 -9.44
C ASN A 45 -4.49 5.83 -10.61
N PHE A 46 -3.31 6.43 -10.44
CA PHE A 46 -2.65 7.28 -11.43
C PHE A 46 -1.18 6.90 -11.57
N ASP A 47 -0.57 7.23 -12.71
CA ASP A 47 0.85 7.01 -12.97
C ASP A 47 1.76 7.78 -12.01
N PHE A 48 2.77 7.11 -11.45
CA PHE A 48 3.60 7.70 -10.40
C PHE A 48 5.06 7.23 -10.42
N LYS A 49 5.92 7.90 -9.66
CA LYS A 49 7.30 7.52 -9.37
C LYS A 49 7.52 7.50 -7.86
N ILE A 50 8.23 6.50 -7.34
CA ILE A 50 8.64 6.46 -5.93
C ILE A 50 10.02 7.07 -5.78
N GLN A 51 10.19 7.91 -4.77
CA GLN A 51 11.49 8.50 -4.41
C GLN A 51 11.94 8.17 -2.97
N SER A 52 11.17 7.36 -2.24
CA SER A 52 11.53 6.91 -0.89
C SER A 52 11.60 5.38 -0.80
N SER A 53 12.68 4.86 -0.21
CA SER A 53 12.87 3.42 0.04
C SER A 53 11.97 2.88 1.16
N ALA A 54 11.34 3.77 1.93
CA ALA A 54 10.37 3.44 2.96
C ALA A 54 8.94 3.29 2.40
N MET A 55 8.70 3.53 1.11
CA MET A 55 7.39 3.25 0.52
C MET A 55 7.32 1.80 0.05
N LYS A 56 6.23 1.12 0.38
CA LYS A 56 5.88 -0.21 -0.14
C LYS A 56 4.73 -0.07 -1.12
N ILE A 57 4.85 -0.75 -2.25
CA ILE A 57 3.75 -0.94 -3.19
C ILE A 57 3.10 -2.26 -2.81
N LEU A 58 1.84 -2.20 -2.40
CA LEU A 58 1.05 -3.34 -2.00
C LEU A 58 0.03 -3.66 -3.09
N THR A 59 0.05 -4.90 -3.54
CA THR A 59 -0.90 -5.46 -4.53
C THR A 59 -1.57 -6.69 -3.92
N PRO A 60 -2.87 -6.91 -4.16
CA PRO A 60 -3.56 -8.11 -3.68
C PRO A 60 -2.82 -9.38 -4.13
N ARG A 61 -2.57 -10.34 -3.22
CA ARG A 61 -2.02 -11.66 -3.58
C ARG A 61 -3.02 -12.55 -4.31
N TYR A 62 -4.30 -12.35 -4.01
CA TYR A 62 -5.40 -13.10 -4.58
C TYR A 62 -6.32 -12.14 -5.36
N ASN A 63 -7.44 -12.65 -5.86
CA ASN A 63 -8.44 -11.84 -6.55
C ASN A 63 -9.31 -11.01 -5.57
N ASP A 64 -8.68 -10.53 -4.49
CA ASP A 64 -9.33 -9.72 -3.46
C ASP A 64 -9.49 -8.29 -3.95
N ASN A 65 -10.59 -7.65 -3.53
CA ASN A 65 -10.84 -6.26 -3.89
C ASN A 65 -9.88 -5.34 -3.12
N ILE A 66 -9.03 -4.61 -3.84
CA ILE A 66 -8.00 -3.74 -3.23
C ILE A 66 -8.58 -2.66 -2.31
N ILE A 67 -9.80 -2.17 -2.61
CA ILE A 67 -10.50 -1.19 -1.75
C ILE A 67 -10.85 -1.82 -0.40
N VAL A 68 -11.29 -3.08 -0.40
CA VAL A 68 -11.55 -3.83 0.84
C VAL A 68 -10.26 -3.99 1.64
N LEU A 69 -9.15 -4.36 0.99
CA LEU A 69 -7.85 -4.49 1.66
C LEU A 69 -7.36 -3.16 2.24
N LEU A 70 -7.58 -2.04 1.54
CA LEU A 70 -7.26 -0.69 2.05
C LEU A 70 -8.03 -0.38 3.33
N TYR A 71 -9.33 -0.67 3.37
CA TYR A 71 -10.15 -0.41 4.56
C TYR A 71 -9.74 -1.30 5.73
N ILE A 72 -9.37 -2.55 5.46
CA ILE A 72 -8.80 -3.44 6.48
C ILE A 72 -7.51 -2.84 7.05
N LEU A 73 -6.57 -2.44 6.19
CA LEU A 73 -5.32 -1.79 6.63
C LEU A 73 -5.59 -0.54 7.47
N LYS A 74 -6.49 0.35 7.03
CA LYS A 74 -6.87 1.56 7.77
C LYS A 74 -7.57 1.27 9.10
N GLY A 75 -8.23 0.11 9.21
CA GLY A 75 -8.89 -0.34 10.43
C GLY A 75 -7.94 -0.99 11.44
N LEU A 76 -6.72 -1.34 11.04
CA LEU A 76 -5.68 -1.74 11.98
C LEU A 76 -5.32 -0.51 12.82
N ASN A 77 -5.74 -0.48 14.08
CA ASN A 77 -5.42 0.56 15.06
C ASN A 77 -3.93 0.52 15.48
N PHE A 78 -3.04 0.37 14.50
CA PHE A 78 -1.61 0.32 14.69
C PHE A 78 -1.08 1.72 14.90
N LYS A 79 -0.47 1.96 16.06
CA LYS A 79 0.25 3.21 16.31
C LYS A 79 1.74 2.96 16.05
N PRO A 80 2.33 3.59 15.02
CA PRO A 80 3.76 3.48 14.81
C PRO A 80 4.50 3.91 16.07
N PHE A 81 5.45 3.10 16.51
CA PHE A 81 6.23 3.36 17.70
C PHE A 81 7.70 3.47 17.29
N SER A 82 8.28 4.65 17.53
CA SER A 82 9.64 5.04 17.11
C SER A 82 9.85 5.17 15.59
N HIS A 83 10.99 5.70 15.16
CA HIS A 83 11.39 5.75 13.74
C HIS A 83 11.88 4.39 13.22
N LYS A 84 11.07 3.35 13.36
CA LYS A 84 11.37 2.00 12.85
C LYS A 84 10.50 1.69 11.65
N ARG A 85 10.97 0.73 10.84
CA ARG A 85 10.20 0.14 9.74
C ARG A 85 9.27 -0.91 10.31
N HIS A 86 7.99 -0.82 10.02
CA HIS A 86 6.95 -1.68 10.58
C HIS A 86 6.45 -2.76 9.61
N TYR A 87 6.73 -2.64 8.31
CA TYR A 87 6.16 -3.51 7.30
C TYR A 87 6.59 -4.98 7.48
N ILE A 88 7.90 -5.22 7.58
CA ILE A 88 8.45 -6.59 7.65
C ILE A 88 8.19 -7.22 9.03
N THR A 89 8.30 -6.43 10.09
CA THR A 89 8.20 -6.93 11.47
C THR A 89 6.75 -7.11 11.90
N ASP A 90 5.90 -6.14 11.56
CA ASP A 90 4.56 -6.05 12.10
C ASP A 90 3.53 -6.44 11.02
N PHE A 91 3.54 -5.79 9.84
CA PHE A 91 2.47 -5.93 8.84
C PHE A 91 2.51 -7.22 8.00
N GLN A 92 3.69 -7.75 7.69
CA GLN A 92 3.85 -8.92 6.81
C GLN A 92 3.24 -10.20 7.41
N ASN A 93 3.10 -10.25 8.74
CA ASN A 93 2.61 -11.41 9.48
C ASN A 93 1.17 -11.26 9.99
N PHE A 94 0.43 -10.21 9.58
CA PHE A 94 -0.98 -10.11 9.95
C PHE A 94 -1.80 -11.17 9.21
N ASP A 95 -2.18 -12.20 9.96
CA ASP A 95 -3.25 -13.10 9.57
C ASP A 95 -4.59 -12.41 9.85
N ILE A 96 -5.30 -12.05 8.79
CA ILE A 96 -6.63 -11.42 8.91
C ILE A 96 -7.67 -12.38 8.37
N LEU A 97 -8.78 -12.49 9.10
CA LEU A 97 -9.98 -13.16 8.64
C LEU A 97 -10.64 -12.27 7.59
N LEU A 98 -10.40 -12.57 6.31
CA LEU A 98 -11.12 -11.92 5.22
C LEU A 98 -12.56 -12.45 5.18
N PRO A 99 -13.56 -11.59 4.89
CA PRO A 99 -14.92 -12.04 4.68
C PRO A 99 -14.93 -13.10 3.56
N PRO A 100 -15.68 -14.20 3.71
CA PRO A 100 -15.58 -15.33 2.81
C PRO A 100 -16.01 -14.92 1.40
N LEU A 101 -15.08 -14.97 0.45
CA LEU A 101 -15.37 -14.92 -0.99
C LEU A 101 -16.01 -16.26 -1.39
N LYS A 102 -17.30 -16.40 -1.11
CA LYS A 102 -18.21 -17.51 -1.46
C LYS A 102 -17.84 -18.93 -1.02
N ARG A 103 -16.58 -19.29 -0.71
CA ARG A 103 -16.19 -20.61 -0.19
C ARG A 103 -14.89 -20.52 0.64
N ALA A 104 -15.00 -20.93 1.90
CA ALA A 104 -13.97 -21.17 2.91
C ALA A 104 -13.35 -19.94 3.63
N THR A 105 -13.64 -19.90 4.93
CA THR A 105 -12.94 -19.14 5.98
C THR A 105 -11.55 -19.74 6.17
N LYS A 106 -10.51 -19.09 5.64
CA LYS A 106 -9.12 -19.48 5.90
C LYS A 106 -8.29 -18.23 6.14
N ASN A 107 -7.45 -18.24 7.17
CA ASN A 107 -6.47 -17.17 7.42
C ASN A 107 -5.55 -17.05 6.20
N ARG A 108 -5.37 -15.82 5.71
CA ARG A 108 -4.52 -15.49 4.57
C ARG A 108 -3.81 -14.16 4.83
N GLN A 109 -2.59 -14.03 4.31
CA GLN A 109 -1.86 -12.77 4.29
C GLN A 109 -2.49 -11.80 3.26
N LEU A 110 -2.53 -10.51 3.60
CA LEU A 110 -3.18 -9.46 2.79
C LEU A 110 -2.47 -9.17 1.45
N PHE A 111 -1.14 -9.08 1.46
CA PHE A 111 -0.28 -8.59 0.36
C PHE A 111 1.00 -9.40 0.25
#